data_AF-A0A416P738-F1
#
_entry.id   AF-A0A416P738-F1
#
_cell.length_a   1.000
_cell.length_b   1.000
_cell.length_c   1.000
_cell.angle_alpha   90.00
_cell.angle_beta   90.00
_cell.angle_gamma   90.00
#
_symmetry.space_group_name_H-M   'P 1'
#
loop_
_entity.id
_entity.type
_entity.pdbx_description
1 polymer ?
#
loop_
_entity_poly.entity_id
_entity_poly.type
_entity_poly.pdbx_seq_one_letter_code
_entity_poly.pdbx_strand_id
1 'polypeptide(L)'
;MEVHGGNKLIKPTVSKVKRKVILLEHKLQRKESVWKTKEKSLLIDSLLRGYVVPPIYTIVDENGQYVIDGVQRLSTLNSFYADEFALSKDLKPVTIEGTEYEIAGKKYSKLDQIVKDTLDGASLVIYEISKYTDLEVREMFGRLNSGKPLNVVQKLPVIMSDDMIDVVMDLKNMNLLRFRLTEAQLKQAVDIAVAIETLMLCSTDDEHDFTSFSGADKKKFIHYYNENIDPDKIALLESGMQELDKGLEEGTKIPKTSFSVILYAAYRVKR
;
A
#
# COMPACT_ATOMS: atom_id res chain seq x y z
N MET A 1 13.05 5.23 21.00
CA MET A 1 13.45 4.47 19.80
C MET A 1 14.96 4.29 19.70
N GLU A 2 15.44 3.06 19.45
CA GLU A 2 16.83 2.75 19.08
C GLU A 2 16.89 2.30 17.60
N VAL A 3 17.92 2.72 16.87
CA VAL A 3 18.09 2.40 15.44
C VAL A 3 19.49 1.85 15.18
N HIS A 4 19.56 0.61 14.71
CA HIS A 4 20.80 -0.05 14.31
C HIS A 4 20.82 -0.26 12.80
N GLY A 5 21.69 0.45 12.10
CA GLY A 5 21.86 0.33 10.64
C GLY A 5 23.15 -0.39 10.26
N GLY A 6 23.11 -1.16 9.17
CA GLY A 6 24.31 -1.73 8.60
C GLY A 6 24.09 -2.47 7.29
N ASN A 7 25.19 -2.74 6.58
CA ASN A 7 25.18 -3.61 5.41
C ASN A 7 24.94 -5.05 5.86
N LYS A 8 23.92 -5.69 5.28
CA LYS A 8 23.59 -7.10 5.49
C LYS A 8 23.71 -7.81 4.15
N LEU A 9 24.40 -8.95 4.13
CA LEU A 9 24.50 -9.80 2.94
C LEU A 9 23.11 -10.28 2.50
N ILE A 10 22.89 -10.32 1.19
CA ILE A 10 21.58 -10.68 0.62
C ILE A 10 21.22 -12.12 0.93
N LYS A 11 22.12 -13.08 0.65
CA LYS A 11 21.80 -14.52 0.78
C LYS A 11 21.40 -14.92 2.22
N PRO A 12 22.13 -14.51 3.28
CA PRO A 12 21.68 -14.72 4.66
C PRO A 12 20.35 -14.03 5.00
N THR A 13 20.14 -12.80 4.48
CA THR A 13 18.90 -12.05 4.70
C THR A 13 17.70 -12.77 4.09
N VAL A 14 17.82 -13.24 2.84
CA VAL A 14 16.79 -14.04 2.16
C VAL A 14 16.53 -15.35 2.92
N SER A 15 17.56 -16.00 3.45
CA SER A 15 17.40 -17.19 4.30
C SER A 15 16.60 -16.88 5.59
N LYS A 16 16.79 -15.71 6.20
CA LYS A 16 15.96 -15.28 7.35
C LYS A 16 14.50 -15.06 6.95
N VAL A 17 14.23 -14.52 5.76
CA VAL A 17 12.86 -14.40 5.22
C VAL A 17 12.23 -15.78 5.02
N LYS A 18 12.94 -16.72 4.38
CA LYS A 18 12.46 -18.10 4.16
C LYS A 18 12.14 -18.84 5.47
N ARG A 19 12.94 -18.61 6.51
CA ARG A 19 12.73 -19.18 7.85
C ARG A 19 11.72 -18.42 8.71
N LYS A 20 11.05 -17.40 8.15
CA LYS A 20 10.09 -16.54 8.87
C LYS A 20 10.68 -15.81 10.08
N VAL A 21 12.00 -15.58 10.10
CA VAL A 21 12.68 -14.73 11.09
C VAL A 21 12.46 -13.25 10.74
N ILE A 22 12.51 -12.94 9.44
CA ILE A 22 12.07 -11.64 8.90
C ILE A 22 10.69 -11.84 8.28
N LEU A 23 9.72 -11.06 8.75
CA LEU A 23 8.33 -11.10 8.34
C LEU A 23 8.05 -9.96 7.37
N LEU A 24 7.46 -10.30 6.22
CA LEU A 24 7.14 -9.36 5.14
C LEU A 24 5.74 -8.74 5.26
N GLU A 25 5.01 -9.09 6.32
CA GLU A 25 3.65 -8.64 6.58
C GLU A 25 3.60 -7.97 7.96
N HIS A 26 3.08 -6.74 8.02
CA HIS A 26 2.92 -6.00 9.27
C HIS A 26 1.72 -5.03 9.19
N LYS A 27 1.08 -4.73 10.34
CA LYS A 27 -0.12 -3.88 10.44
C LYS A 27 0.06 -2.46 9.86
N LEU A 28 1.27 -1.91 9.94
CA LEU A 28 1.61 -0.57 9.42
C LEU A 28 1.99 -0.59 7.93
N GLN A 29 2.19 -1.77 7.35
CA GLN A 29 2.59 -1.90 5.96
C GLN A 29 1.41 -1.53 5.04
N ARG A 30 1.67 -0.73 4.01
CA ARG A 30 0.70 -0.46 2.96
C ARG A 30 0.58 -1.67 2.05
N LYS A 31 -0.64 -1.95 1.56
CA LYS A 31 -0.85 -2.82 0.39
C LYS A 31 -0.30 -2.13 -0.86
N GLU A 32 1.03 -2.10 -1.01
CA GLU A 32 1.68 -1.55 -2.20
C GLU A 32 1.44 -2.44 -3.41
N SER A 33 1.47 -1.84 -4.61
CA SER A 33 1.46 -2.62 -5.85
C SER A 33 2.68 -3.52 -5.89
N VAL A 34 2.45 -4.81 -6.13
CA VAL A 34 3.51 -5.78 -6.40
C VAL A 34 4.31 -5.28 -7.62
N TRP A 35 5.63 -5.21 -7.48
CA TRP A 35 6.51 -4.86 -8.59
C TRP A 35 6.28 -5.79 -9.79
N LYS A 36 6.17 -5.20 -10.98
CA LYS A 36 6.15 -5.94 -12.24
C LYS A 36 7.54 -6.52 -12.50
N THR A 37 7.63 -7.53 -13.37
CA THR A 37 8.89 -8.20 -13.73
C THR A 37 10.00 -7.21 -14.10
N LYS A 38 9.68 -6.10 -14.78
CA LYS A 38 10.65 -5.06 -15.13
C LYS A 38 11.28 -4.41 -13.88
N GLU A 39 10.48 -3.98 -12.92
CA GLU A 39 10.94 -3.36 -11.67
C GLU A 39 11.73 -4.35 -10.82
N LYS A 40 11.22 -5.59 -10.72
CA LYS A 40 11.93 -6.70 -10.06
C LYS A 40 13.31 -6.94 -10.69
N SER A 41 13.38 -6.92 -12.01
CA SER A 41 14.62 -7.14 -12.77
C SER A 41 15.64 -6.02 -12.55
N LEU A 42 15.19 -4.77 -12.49
CA LEU A 42 16.05 -3.62 -12.22
C LEU A 42 16.69 -3.68 -10.83
N LEU A 43 16.02 -4.27 -9.83
CA LEU A 43 16.66 -4.50 -8.52
C LEU A 43 17.84 -5.47 -8.66
N ILE A 44 17.63 -6.61 -9.32
CA ILE A 44 18.69 -7.61 -9.49
C ILE A 44 19.86 -7.03 -10.31
N ASP A 45 19.55 -6.32 -11.39
CA ASP A 45 20.54 -5.62 -12.21
C ASP A 45 21.32 -4.58 -11.40
N SER A 46 20.64 -3.77 -10.58
CA SER A 46 21.28 -2.79 -9.70
C SER A 46 22.25 -3.44 -8.72
N LEU A 47 21.88 -4.58 -8.14
CA LEU A 47 22.74 -5.31 -7.19
C LEU A 47 23.97 -5.89 -7.88
N LEU A 48 23.82 -6.46 -9.07
CA LEU A 48 24.93 -7.00 -9.86
C LEU A 48 25.89 -5.90 -10.34
N ARG A 49 25.38 -4.70 -10.62
CA ARG A 49 26.18 -3.54 -11.05
C ARG A 49 26.75 -2.72 -9.89
N GLY A 50 26.39 -3.04 -8.64
CA GLY A 50 26.80 -2.25 -7.47
C GLY A 50 26.15 -0.86 -7.39
N TYR A 51 24.98 -0.67 -8.02
CA TYR A 51 24.22 0.57 -7.88
C TYR A 51 23.62 0.69 -6.48
N VAL A 52 23.47 1.94 -6.02
CA VAL A 52 22.89 2.23 -4.71
C VAL A 52 21.42 1.80 -4.70
N VAL A 53 21.09 0.90 -3.78
CA VAL A 53 19.71 0.46 -3.53
C VAL A 53 19.20 1.13 -2.26
N PRO A 54 17.97 1.68 -2.25
CA PRO A 54 17.38 2.27 -1.05
C PRO A 54 17.36 1.31 0.14
N PRO A 55 17.62 1.81 1.36
CA PRO A 55 17.69 0.99 2.57
C PRO A 55 16.34 0.34 2.90
N ILE A 56 16.39 -0.81 3.55
CA ILE A 56 15.20 -1.48 4.11
C ILE A 56 15.05 -1.06 5.56
N TYR A 57 13.82 -0.76 5.98
CA TYR A 57 13.51 -0.43 7.36
C TYR A 57 12.70 -1.56 7.98
N THR A 58 13.17 -2.02 9.14
CA THR A 58 12.53 -3.08 9.92
C THR A 58 12.33 -2.63 11.35
N ILE A 59 11.26 -3.11 11.97
CA ILE A 59 11.06 -3.02 13.41
C ILE A 59 11.30 -4.40 14.02
N VAL A 60 11.85 -4.43 15.23
CA VAL A 60 12.17 -5.65 15.97
C VAL A 60 11.43 -5.61 17.30
N ASP A 61 10.60 -6.62 17.52
CA ASP A 61 9.90 -6.87 18.79
C ASP A 61 10.09 -8.32 19.24
N GLU A 62 9.32 -8.74 20.25
CA GLU A 62 9.34 -10.08 20.85
C GLU A 62 8.93 -11.19 19.87
N ASN A 63 8.10 -10.86 18.88
CA ASN A 63 7.50 -11.77 17.92
C ASN A 63 8.33 -11.92 16.65
N GLY A 64 9.23 -10.96 16.37
CA GLY A 64 10.19 -11.08 15.27
C GLY A 64 10.65 -9.75 14.68
N GLN A 65 11.24 -9.83 13.49
CA GLN A 65 11.69 -8.68 12.71
C GLN A 65 10.72 -8.41 11.55
N TYR A 66 10.00 -7.30 11.60
CA TYR A 66 8.97 -6.94 10.62
C TYR A 66 9.47 -5.88 9.67
N VAL A 67 9.28 -6.08 8.37
CA VAL A 67 9.62 -5.08 7.37
C VAL A 67 8.52 -4.04 7.28
N ILE A 68 8.86 -2.78 7.55
CA ILE A 68 7.92 -1.65 7.48
C ILE A 68 8.08 -0.87 6.18
N ASP A 69 9.29 -0.77 5.63
CA ASP A 69 9.54 -0.24 4.28
C ASP A 69 10.56 -1.12 3.55
N GLY A 70 10.31 -1.37 2.26
CA GLY A 70 11.18 -2.20 1.43
C GLY A 70 10.74 -3.64 1.23
N VAL A 71 9.47 -3.95 1.52
CA VAL A 71 8.94 -5.30 1.30
C VAL A 71 9.10 -5.78 -0.13
N GLN A 72 8.87 -4.92 -1.12
CA GLN A 72 9.05 -5.29 -2.53
C GLN A 72 10.49 -5.71 -2.86
N ARG A 73 11.50 -5.14 -2.16
CA ARG A 73 12.91 -5.52 -2.37
C ARG A 73 13.18 -6.92 -1.83
N LEU A 74 12.80 -7.20 -0.58
CA LEU A 74 13.01 -8.51 0.02
C LEU A 74 12.15 -9.61 -0.59
N SER A 75 10.90 -9.31 -0.97
CA SER A 75 10.03 -10.27 -1.67
C SER A 75 10.55 -10.58 -3.07
N THR A 76 11.08 -9.58 -3.79
CA THR A 76 11.73 -9.78 -5.10
C THR A 76 12.95 -10.68 -4.98
N LEU A 77 13.82 -10.41 -4.01
CA LEU A 77 14.98 -11.27 -3.78
C LEU A 77 14.54 -12.69 -3.42
N ASN A 78 13.64 -12.85 -2.46
CA ASN A 78 13.15 -14.17 -2.06
C ASN A 78 12.58 -14.98 -3.23
N SER A 79 11.73 -14.36 -4.05
CA SER A 79 11.12 -14.99 -5.23
C SER A 79 12.13 -15.28 -6.34
N PHE A 80 13.13 -14.41 -6.55
CA PHE A 80 14.18 -14.65 -7.55
C PHE A 80 15.06 -15.83 -7.17
N TYR A 81 15.51 -15.89 -5.90
CA TYR A 81 16.26 -17.00 -5.34
C TYR A 81 15.47 -18.32 -5.29
N ALA A 82 14.15 -18.27 -5.45
CA ALA A 82 13.27 -19.43 -5.55
C ALA A 82 12.90 -19.79 -7.00
N ASP A 83 13.53 -19.16 -8.00
CA ASP A 83 13.25 -19.36 -9.43
C ASP A 83 11.77 -19.09 -9.83
N GLU A 84 11.06 -18.27 -9.07
CA GLU A 84 9.64 -17.95 -9.32
C GLU A 84 9.43 -17.04 -10.53
N PHE A 85 10.46 -16.29 -10.94
CA PHE A 85 10.42 -15.47 -12.15
C PHE A 85 11.78 -15.41 -12.86
N ALA A 86 11.74 -15.07 -14.14
CA ALA A 86 12.93 -14.79 -14.95
C ALA A 86 13.10 -13.28 -15.14
N LEU A 87 14.35 -12.84 -15.25
CA LEU A 87 14.68 -11.44 -15.51
C LEU A 87 14.09 -10.96 -16.85
N SER A 88 13.82 -9.66 -16.95
CA SER A 88 13.31 -9.03 -18.17
C SER A 88 14.23 -9.31 -19.35
N LYS A 89 13.65 -9.56 -20.52
CA LYS A 89 14.41 -9.73 -21.76
C LYS A 89 15.09 -8.45 -22.24
N ASP A 90 14.66 -7.30 -21.72
CA ASP A 90 15.21 -5.99 -22.08
C ASP A 90 16.47 -5.60 -21.28
N LEU A 91 16.93 -6.46 -20.36
CA LEU A 91 18.17 -6.19 -19.62
C LEU A 91 19.38 -6.29 -20.54
N LYS A 92 20.37 -5.44 -20.28
CA LYS A 92 21.68 -5.52 -20.92
C LYS A 92 22.57 -6.53 -20.17
N PRO A 93 23.62 -7.06 -20.81
CA PRO A 93 24.67 -7.80 -20.12
C PRO A 93 25.22 -7.02 -18.92
N VAL A 94 25.69 -7.76 -17.91
CA VAL A 94 26.44 -7.20 -16.78
C VAL A 94 27.92 -7.50 -16.96
N THR A 95 28.78 -6.55 -16.61
CA THR A 95 30.23 -6.75 -16.65
C THR A 95 30.72 -7.07 -15.23
N ILE A 96 31.30 -8.25 -15.05
CA ILE A 96 31.89 -8.70 -13.79
C ILE A 96 33.34 -9.07 -14.08
N GLU A 97 34.29 -8.48 -13.36
CA GLU A 97 35.72 -8.72 -13.55
C GLU A 97 36.20 -8.52 -15.01
N GLY A 98 35.59 -7.55 -15.72
CA GLY A 98 35.92 -7.23 -17.12
C GLY A 98 35.32 -8.17 -18.17
N THR A 99 34.54 -9.18 -17.76
CA THR A 99 33.82 -10.09 -18.67
C THR A 99 32.33 -9.79 -18.68
N GLU A 100 31.70 -9.79 -19.85
CA GLU A 100 30.26 -9.61 -19.99
C GLU A 100 29.50 -10.93 -19.81
N TYR A 101 28.44 -10.88 -19.00
CA TYR A 101 27.55 -12.00 -18.74
C TYR A 101 26.12 -11.64 -19.10
N GLU A 102 25.49 -12.49 -19.91
CA GLU A 102 24.07 -12.33 -20.25
C GLU A 102 23.18 -12.74 -19.09
N ILE A 103 22.26 -11.86 -18.69
CA ILE A 103 21.31 -12.09 -17.60
C ILE A 103 19.85 -12.00 -18.04
N ALA A 104 19.59 -11.44 -19.23
CA ALA A 104 18.26 -11.28 -19.77
C ALA A 104 17.52 -12.62 -19.90
N GLY A 105 16.27 -12.69 -19.43
CA GLY A 105 15.46 -13.90 -19.50
C GLY A 105 15.91 -15.07 -18.60
N LYS A 106 16.98 -14.92 -17.82
CA LYS A 106 17.47 -15.98 -16.92
C LYS A 106 16.74 -15.94 -15.58
N LYS A 107 16.47 -17.13 -15.03
CA LYS A 107 16.15 -17.30 -13.61
C LYS A 107 17.44 -17.45 -12.80
N TYR A 108 17.37 -17.36 -11.47
CA TYR A 108 18.54 -17.48 -10.61
C TYR A 108 19.36 -18.74 -10.89
N SER A 109 18.73 -19.92 -10.98
CA SER A 109 19.44 -21.18 -11.26
C SER A 109 20.15 -21.23 -12.61
N LYS A 110 19.70 -20.41 -13.58
CA LYS A 110 20.26 -20.34 -14.94
C LYS A 110 21.35 -19.27 -15.10
N LEU A 111 21.62 -18.47 -14.07
CA LEU A 111 22.76 -17.55 -14.07
C LEU A 111 24.09 -18.31 -14.05
N ASP A 112 25.10 -17.72 -14.68
CA ASP A 112 26.48 -18.17 -14.62
C ASP A 112 26.99 -18.11 -13.17
N GLN A 113 27.89 -19.03 -12.80
CA GLN A 113 28.28 -19.20 -11.39
C GLN A 113 28.86 -17.92 -10.78
N ILE A 114 29.71 -17.21 -11.52
CA ILE A 114 30.30 -15.94 -11.08
C ILE A 114 29.25 -14.83 -10.87
N VAL A 115 28.16 -14.83 -11.66
CA VAL A 115 27.04 -13.89 -11.48
C VAL A 115 26.26 -14.22 -10.21
N LYS A 116 26.04 -15.52 -9.93
CA LYS A 116 25.43 -15.97 -8.67
C LYS A 116 26.27 -15.59 -7.47
N ASP A 117 27.58 -15.83 -7.53
CA ASP A 117 28.51 -15.52 -6.44
C ASP A 117 28.56 -14.01 -6.17
N THR A 118 28.52 -13.20 -7.23
CA THR A 118 28.43 -11.73 -7.14
C THR A 118 27.13 -11.29 -6.47
N LEU A 119 25.98 -11.84 -6.88
CA LEU A 119 24.69 -11.52 -6.27
C LEU A 119 24.61 -11.99 -4.80
N ASP A 120 25.16 -13.16 -4.51
CA ASP A 120 25.21 -13.76 -3.17
C ASP A 120 26.08 -12.95 -2.21
N GLY A 121 27.18 -12.39 -2.71
CA GLY A 121 28.09 -11.51 -1.99
C GLY A 121 27.60 -10.06 -1.87
N ALA A 122 26.59 -9.65 -2.63
CA ALA A 122 26.04 -8.31 -2.54
C ALA A 122 25.30 -8.07 -1.21
N SER A 123 25.25 -6.80 -0.79
CA SER A 123 24.67 -6.39 0.48
C SER A 123 23.64 -5.29 0.33
N LEU A 124 22.69 -5.24 1.25
CA LEU A 124 21.72 -4.16 1.39
C LEU A 124 21.87 -3.49 2.75
N VAL A 125 21.63 -2.18 2.80
CA VAL A 125 21.52 -1.45 4.06
C VAL A 125 20.16 -1.80 4.68
N ILE A 126 20.19 -2.32 5.91
CA ILE A 126 18.99 -2.60 6.70
C ILE A 126 19.10 -1.83 8.02
N TYR A 127 18.06 -1.05 8.32
CA TYR A 127 17.86 -0.43 9.62
C TYR A 127 16.92 -1.29 10.46
N GLU A 128 17.41 -1.71 11.62
CA GLU A 128 16.69 -2.46 12.65
C GLU A 128 16.30 -1.49 13.76
N ILE A 129 15.00 -1.28 13.94
CA ILE A 129 14.44 -0.33 14.88
C ILE A 129 13.85 -1.09 16.05
N SER A 130 14.28 -0.77 17.27
CA SER A 130 13.83 -1.41 18.51
C SER A 130 13.48 -0.35 19.56
N LYS A 131 12.94 -0.79 20.70
CA LYS A 131 12.58 0.09 21.85
C LYS A 131 11.81 1.35 21.41
N TYR A 132 10.74 1.13 20.67
CA TYR A 132 9.91 2.18 20.08
C TYR A 132 8.51 2.19 20.71
N THR A 133 7.84 3.33 20.58
CA THR A 133 6.40 3.46 20.80
C THR A 133 5.65 3.33 19.48
N ASP A 134 4.37 2.92 19.54
CA ASP A 134 3.51 2.83 18.35
C ASP A 134 3.31 4.20 17.66
N LEU A 135 3.44 5.31 18.40
CA LEU A 135 3.39 6.66 17.83
C LEU A 135 4.66 6.97 17.02
N GLU A 136 5.85 6.73 17.57
CA GLU A 136 7.14 6.99 16.89
C GLU A 136 7.24 6.23 15.55
N VAL A 137 6.86 4.95 15.54
CA VAL A 137 6.91 4.14 14.30
C VAL A 137 5.93 4.66 13.26
N ARG A 138 4.70 5.04 13.67
CA ARG A 138 3.70 5.61 12.75
C ARG A 138 4.18 6.92 12.14
N GLU A 139 4.72 7.83 12.96
CA GLU A 139 5.25 9.10 12.45
C GLU A 139 6.43 8.89 11.49
N MET A 140 7.38 8.03 11.86
CA MET A 140 8.53 7.72 11.01
C MET A 140 8.07 7.13 9.67
N PHE A 141 7.13 6.18 9.71
CA PHE A 141 6.56 5.57 8.51
C PHE A 141 5.81 6.60 7.64
N GLY A 142 5.08 7.52 8.25
CA GLY A 142 4.45 8.65 7.57
C GLY A 142 5.46 9.52 6.83
N ARG A 143 6.58 9.87 7.49
CA ARG A 143 7.68 10.67 6.91
C ARG A 143 8.38 9.93 5.77
N LEU A 144 8.72 8.65 5.93
CA LEU A 144 9.34 7.82 4.89
C LEU A 144 8.51 7.76 3.61
N ASN A 145 7.17 7.74 3.74
CA ASN A 145 6.26 7.68 2.61
C ASN A 145 5.79 9.04 2.08
N SER A 146 6.17 10.14 2.72
CA SER A 146 5.73 11.49 2.32
C SER A 146 6.24 11.93 0.94
N GLY A 147 7.35 11.33 0.47
CA GLY A 147 7.96 11.60 -0.84
C GLY A 147 7.35 10.84 -2.03
N LYS A 148 6.52 9.82 -1.79
CA LYS A 148 5.73 9.18 -2.86
C LYS A 148 4.50 10.07 -3.09
N PRO A 149 4.18 10.51 -4.32
CA PRO A 149 3.02 11.37 -4.57
C PRO A 149 1.75 10.61 -4.21
N LEU A 150 1.31 10.76 -2.96
CA LEU A 150 0.01 10.28 -2.53
C LEU A 150 -1.02 11.10 -3.29
N ASN A 151 -1.97 10.40 -3.92
CA ASN A 151 -3.17 11.07 -4.40
C ASN A 151 -3.81 11.81 -3.23
N VAL A 152 -4.45 12.95 -3.48
CA VAL A 152 -5.00 13.84 -2.45
C VAL A 152 -5.87 13.05 -1.46
N VAL A 153 -6.64 12.07 -1.95
CA VAL A 153 -7.48 11.18 -1.15
C VAL A 153 -6.69 10.31 -0.16
N GLN A 154 -5.53 9.79 -0.54
CA GLN A 154 -4.70 8.95 0.34
C GLN A 154 -4.06 9.72 1.50
N LYS A 155 -4.03 11.06 1.42
CA LYS A 155 -3.56 11.94 2.50
C LYS A 155 -4.69 12.31 3.47
N LEU A 156 -5.95 12.10 3.10
CA LEU A 156 -7.10 12.53 3.91
C LEU A 156 -7.23 11.82 5.26
N PRO A 157 -6.90 10.52 5.42
CA PRO A 157 -6.97 9.87 6.73
C PRO A 157 -6.08 10.51 7.81
N VAL A 158 -5.06 11.30 7.43
CA VAL A 158 -4.17 11.98 8.38
C VAL A 158 -4.88 13.11 9.15
N ILE A 159 -6.00 13.62 8.63
CA ILE A 159 -6.74 14.76 9.21
C ILE A 159 -8.12 14.38 9.76
N MET A 160 -8.47 13.08 9.75
CA MET A 160 -9.73 12.57 10.29
C MET A 160 -9.57 12.29 11.79
N SER A 161 -10.63 12.50 12.58
CA SER A 161 -10.72 12.01 13.96
C SER A 161 -10.86 10.48 13.97
N ASP A 162 -10.62 9.84 15.12
CA ASP A 162 -10.77 8.39 15.27
C ASP A 162 -12.21 7.96 14.93
N ASP A 163 -13.22 8.69 15.43
CA ASP A 163 -14.64 8.42 15.13
C ASP A 163 -14.95 8.54 13.62
N MET A 164 -14.37 9.53 12.94
CA MET A 164 -14.56 9.66 11.49
C MET A 164 -13.88 8.51 10.71
N ILE A 165 -12.72 8.05 11.17
CA ILE A 165 -12.03 6.89 10.58
C ILE A 165 -12.91 5.65 10.68
N ASP A 166 -13.52 5.41 11.85
CA ASP A 166 -14.38 4.26 12.09
C ASP A 166 -15.59 4.28 11.13
N VAL A 167 -16.27 5.42 11.03
CA VAL A 167 -17.39 5.60 10.07
C VAL A 167 -16.95 5.33 8.62
N VAL A 168 -15.82 5.90 8.19
CA VAL A 168 -15.33 5.70 6.82
C VAL A 168 -14.94 4.23 6.56
N MET A 169 -14.39 3.55 7.56
CA MET A 169 -13.99 2.15 7.47
C MET A 169 -15.20 1.22 7.40
N ASP A 170 -16.23 1.48 8.19
CA ASP A 170 -17.47 0.71 8.19
C ASP A 170 -18.18 0.82 6.84
N LEU A 171 -18.34 2.05 6.33
CA LEU A 171 -18.91 2.29 4.99
C LEU A 171 -18.11 1.59 3.90
N LYS A 172 -16.77 1.67 3.96
CA LYS A 172 -15.86 1.01 3.01
C LYS A 172 -16.00 -0.51 3.04
N ASN A 173 -16.17 -1.10 4.22
CA ASN A 173 -16.15 -2.55 4.41
C ASN A 173 -17.46 -3.22 3.98
N MET A 174 -18.51 -2.46 3.69
CA MET A 174 -19.74 -3.00 3.11
C MET A 174 -19.45 -3.69 1.77
N ASN A 175 -20.03 -4.89 1.60
CA ASN A 175 -19.87 -5.75 0.42
C ASN A 175 -20.01 -4.99 -0.91
N LEU A 176 -20.93 -4.02 -0.92
CA LEU A 176 -21.24 -3.18 -2.06
C LEU A 176 -20.01 -2.54 -2.73
N LEU A 177 -19.09 -1.94 -1.94
CA LEU A 177 -17.89 -1.26 -2.45
C LEU A 177 -16.78 -2.26 -2.78
N ARG A 178 -16.63 -3.30 -1.96
CA ARG A 178 -15.57 -4.30 -2.08
C ARG A 178 -15.65 -5.12 -3.37
N PHE A 179 -16.85 -5.49 -3.81
CA PHE A 179 -17.03 -6.36 -4.99
C PHE A 179 -17.14 -5.60 -6.32
N ARG A 180 -17.32 -4.27 -6.28
CA ARG A 180 -17.62 -3.45 -7.48
C ARG A 180 -16.49 -2.49 -7.87
N LEU A 181 -15.44 -2.37 -7.05
CA LEU A 181 -14.22 -1.63 -7.38
C LEU A 181 -13.10 -2.56 -7.84
N THR A 182 -12.39 -2.15 -8.88
CA THR A 182 -11.19 -2.86 -9.37
C THR A 182 -10.01 -2.69 -8.41
N GLU A 183 -9.03 -3.61 -8.46
CA GLU A 183 -7.80 -3.48 -7.68
C GLU A 183 -7.07 -2.14 -7.91
N ALA A 184 -7.09 -1.63 -9.15
CA ALA A 184 -6.49 -0.35 -9.49
C ALA A 184 -7.20 0.83 -8.81
N GLN A 185 -8.52 0.78 -8.68
CA GLN A 185 -9.32 1.79 -7.99
C GLN A 185 -9.12 1.74 -6.47
N LEU A 186 -9.09 0.54 -5.88
CA LEU A 186 -8.79 0.33 -4.46
C LEU A 186 -7.39 0.86 -4.11
N LYS A 187 -6.40 0.64 -4.98
CA LYS A 187 -5.04 1.21 -4.82
C LYS A 187 -5.02 2.73 -4.79
N GLN A 188 -5.95 3.38 -5.48
CA GLN A 188 -6.09 4.84 -5.51
C GLN A 188 -6.97 5.38 -4.38
N ALA A 189 -7.37 4.53 -3.42
CA ALA A 189 -8.28 4.85 -2.33
C ALA A 189 -9.65 5.37 -2.81
N VAL A 190 -10.16 4.84 -3.93
CA VAL A 190 -11.48 5.22 -4.47
C VAL A 190 -12.61 4.83 -3.53
N ASP A 191 -12.46 3.73 -2.80
CA ASP A 191 -13.36 3.32 -1.71
C ASP A 191 -13.50 4.40 -0.63
N ILE A 192 -12.37 4.93 -0.15
CA ILE A 192 -12.33 6.02 0.82
C ILE A 192 -12.92 7.31 0.22
N ALA A 193 -12.60 7.61 -1.04
CA ALA A 193 -13.16 8.77 -1.73
C ALA A 193 -14.69 8.69 -1.77
N VAL A 194 -15.26 7.54 -2.16
CA VAL A 194 -16.70 7.34 -2.28
C VAL A 194 -17.37 7.46 -0.92
N ALA A 195 -16.81 6.89 0.15
CA ALA A 195 -17.34 7.03 1.50
C ALA A 195 -17.42 8.52 1.93
N ILE A 196 -16.31 9.26 1.78
CA ILE A 196 -16.27 10.70 2.10
C ILE A 196 -17.27 11.49 1.25
N GLU A 197 -17.30 11.27 -0.07
CA GLU A 197 -18.20 11.97 -0.99
C GLU A 197 -19.67 11.68 -0.68
N THR A 198 -19.98 10.47 -0.22
CA THR A 198 -21.35 10.10 0.20
C THR A 198 -21.73 10.84 1.47
N LEU A 199 -20.85 10.88 2.47
CA LEU A 199 -21.06 11.64 3.71
C LEU A 199 -21.20 13.15 3.43
N MET A 200 -20.41 13.69 2.49
CA MET A 200 -20.53 15.08 2.01
C MET A 200 -21.94 15.36 1.50
N LEU A 201 -22.46 14.52 0.60
CA LEU A 201 -23.81 14.68 0.06
C LEU A 201 -24.89 14.54 1.16
N CYS A 202 -24.74 13.58 2.08
CA CYS A 202 -25.69 13.37 3.18
C CYS A 202 -25.69 14.52 4.20
N SER A 203 -24.58 15.25 4.29
CA SER A 203 -24.41 16.37 5.21
C SER A 203 -24.66 17.73 4.57
N THR A 204 -25.03 17.77 3.29
CA THR A 204 -25.40 19.02 2.61
C THR A 204 -26.78 19.48 3.09
N ASP A 205 -26.87 20.75 3.48
CA ASP A 205 -28.10 21.42 3.94
C ASP A 205 -28.12 22.90 3.49
N ASP A 206 -29.07 23.68 4.00
CA ASP A 206 -29.24 25.08 3.63
C ASP A 206 -28.08 25.99 4.11
N GLU A 207 -27.34 25.54 5.13
CA GLU A 207 -26.21 26.30 5.72
C GLU A 207 -24.86 25.81 5.20
N HIS A 208 -24.76 24.56 4.74
CA HIS A 208 -23.51 23.92 4.32
C HIS A 208 -23.64 23.23 2.95
N ASP A 209 -22.93 23.77 1.94
CA ASP A 209 -22.81 23.16 0.62
C ASP A 209 -21.55 22.26 0.53
N PHE A 210 -21.76 20.94 0.50
CA PHE A 210 -20.71 19.94 0.32
C PHE A 210 -20.81 19.20 -1.03
N THR A 211 -21.38 19.83 -2.07
CA THR A 211 -21.57 19.19 -3.38
C THR A 211 -20.30 19.15 -4.25
N SER A 212 -19.27 19.93 -3.91
CA SER A 212 -17.97 19.91 -4.62
C SER A 212 -17.03 18.85 -4.07
N PHE A 213 -16.60 17.91 -4.91
CA PHE A 213 -15.67 16.84 -4.55
C PHE A 213 -14.20 17.19 -4.82
N SER A 214 -13.85 18.48 -4.86
CA SER A 214 -12.44 18.89 -5.00
C SER A 214 -11.60 18.43 -3.80
N GLY A 215 -10.28 18.29 -3.99
CA GLY A 215 -9.38 17.92 -2.91
C GLY A 215 -9.35 18.92 -1.75
N ALA A 216 -9.63 20.20 -2.02
CA ALA A 216 -9.72 21.24 -1.00
C ALA A 216 -11.05 21.14 -0.23
N ASP A 217 -12.15 20.90 -0.92
CA ASP A 217 -13.48 20.84 -0.31
C ASP A 217 -13.67 19.57 0.52
N LYS A 218 -13.08 18.44 0.10
CA LYS A 218 -12.98 17.24 0.94
C LYS A 218 -12.29 17.50 2.28
N LYS A 219 -11.22 18.31 2.29
CA LYS A 219 -10.52 18.67 3.54
C LYS A 219 -11.35 19.57 4.44
N LYS A 220 -12.06 20.56 3.86
CA LYS A 220 -12.99 21.41 4.61
C LYS A 220 -14.09 20.58 5.24
N PHE A 221 -14.67 19.66 4.47
CA PHE A 221 -15.69 18.73 4.96
C PHE A 221 -15.17 17.86 6.11
N ILE A 222 -13.98 17.25 5.98
CA ILE A 222 -13.42 16.42 7.06
C ILE A 222 -13.25 17.23 8.35
N HIS A 223 -12.75 18.47 8.26
CA HIS A 223 -12.59 19.32 9.43
C HIS A 223 -13.94 19.63 10.11
N TYR A 224 -14.98 19.89 9.32
CA TYR A 224 -16.35 20.06 9.81
C TYR A 224 -16.89 18.77 10.43
N TYR A 225 -16.83 17.65 9.69
CA TYR A 225 -17.48 16.41 10.06
C TYR A 225 -16.85 15.74 11.27
N ASN A 226 -15.55 15.93 11.52
CA ASN A 226 -14.87 15.45 12.74
C ASN A 226 -15.61 15.87 14.03
N GLU A 227 -16.22 17.06 14.04
CA GLU A 227 -16.94 17.62 15.19
C GLU A 227 -18.47 17.51 15.07
N ASN A 228 -18.97 17.04 13.92
CA ASN A 228 -20.40 17.05 13.56
C ASN A 228 -20.87 15.70 13.02
N ILE A 229 -20.33 14.61 13.56
CA ILE A 229 -20.76 13.25 13.22
C ILE A 229 -22.20 13.05 13.68
N ASP A 230 -23.04 12.57 12.77
CA ASP A 230 -24.47 12.34 12.99
C ASP A 230 -24.78 10.83 12.91
N PRO A 231 -24.92 10.13 14.05
CA PRO A 231 -25.18 8.70 14.09
C PRO A 231 -26.49 8.28 13.39
N ASP A 232 -27.51 9.13 13.42
CA ASP A 232 -28.81 8.83 12.80
C ASP A 232 -28.68 8.84 11.27
N LYS A 233 -27.94 9.82 10.71
CA LYS A 233 -27.63 9.84 9.29
C LYS A 233 -26.80 8.63 8.86
N ILE A 234 -25.84 8.21 9.68
CA ILE A 234 -25.00 7.04 9.41
C ILE A 234 -25.88 5.77 9.37
N ALA A 235 -26.74 5.56 10.36
CA ALA A 235 -27.63 4.40 10.40
C ALA A 235 -28.58 4.34 9.18
N LEU A 236 -29.12 5.48 8.76
CA LEU A 236 -29.94 5.58 7.55
C LEU A 236 -29.14 5.24 6.28
N LEU A 237 -27.90 5.72 6.19
CA LEU A 237 -27.02 5.45 5.07
C LEU A 237 -26.68 3.96 4.99
N GLU A 238 -26.29 3.35 6.10
CA GLU A 238 -26.00 1.91 6.19
C GLU A 238 -27.22 1.06 5.78
N SER A 239 -28.40 1.40 6.27
CA SER A 239 -29.64 0.74 5.88
C SER A 239 -29.91 0.83 4.38
N GLY A 240 -29.76 2.03 3.79
CA GLY A 240 -29.90 2.24 2.35
C GLY A 240 -28.88 1.45 1.53
N MET A 241 -27.62 1.42 1.98
CA MET A 241 -26.55 0.66 1.33
C MET A 241 -26.79 -0.85 1.36
N GLN A 242 -27.32 -1.39 2.47
CA GLN A 242 -27.66 -2.81 2.59
C GLN A 242 -28.79 -3.22 1.62
N GLU A 243 -29.81 -2.38 1.45
CA GLU A 243 -30.88 -2.67 0.49
C GLU A 243 -30.42 -2.55 -0.96
N LEU A 244 -29.61 -1.55 -1.25
CA LEU A 244 -29.01 -1.40 -2.56
C LEU A 244 -28.14 -2.62 -2.92
N ASP A 245 -27.36 -3.15 -1.98
CA ASP A 245 -26.54 -4.34 -2.22
C ASP A 245 -27.39 -5.59 -2.51
N LYS A 246 -28.53 -5.76 -1.80
CA LYS A 246 -29.49 -6.84 -2.06
C LYS A 246 -30.17 -6.72 -3.44
N GLY A 247 -30.40 -5.50 -3.90
CA GLY A 247 -31.08 -5.22 -5.16
C GLY A 247 -30.18 -5.28 -6.41
N LEU A 248 -28.86 -5.35 -6.23
CA LEU A 248 -27.89 -5.36 -7.33
C LEU A 248 -27.38 -6.78 -7.58
N GLU A 249 -27.51 -7.25 -8.83
CA GLU A 249 -26.94 -8.53 -9.25
C GLU A 249 -25.43 -8.60 -9.01
N GLU A 250 -24.95 -9.80 -8.71
CA GLU A 250 -23.53 -10.07 -8.50
C GLU A 250 -22.75 -9.76 -9.78
N GLY A 251 -21.77 -8.86 -9.70
CA GLY A 251 -20.99 -8.39 -10.86
C GLY A 251 -21.54 -7.15 -11.58
N THR A 252 -22.64 -6.54 -11.09
CA THR A 252 -23.12 -5.26 -11.62
C THR A 252 -22.03 -4.19 -11.52
N LYS A 253 -21.57 -3.68 -12.67
CA LYS A 253 -20.54 -2.64 -12.73
C LYS A 253 -21.18 -1.27 -12.54
N ILE A 254 -20.64 -0.52 -11.58
CA ILE A 254 -21.04 0.88 -11.33
C ILE A 254 -19.85 1.78 -11.67
N PRO A 255 -20.02 2.82 -12.52
CA PRO A 255 -18.98 3.81 -12.73
C PRO A 255 -18.58 4.48 -11.41
N LYS A 256 -17.26 4.59 -11.14
CA LYS A 256 -16.77 5.21 -9.90
C LYS A 256 -17.31 6.63 -9.66
N THR A 257 -17.60 7.37 -10.72
CA THR A 257 -18.11 8.74 -10.67
C THR A 257 -19.57 8.84 -10.23
N SER A 258 -20.30 7.73 -10.28
CA SER A 258 -21.72 7.68 -9.95
C SER A 258 -21.97 7.07 -8.57
N PHE A 259 -20.96 6.45 -7.96
CA PHE A 259 -21.13 5.62 -6.78
C PHE A 259 -21.63 6.43 -5.58
N SER A 260 -21.00 7.56 -5.27
CA SER A 260 -21.41 8.43 -4.16
C SER A 260 -22.83 8.99 -4.32
N VAL A 261 -23.22 9.33 -5.56
CA VAL A 261 -24.58 9.81 -5.86
C VAL A 261 -25.63 8.69 -5.71
N ILE A 262 -25.31 7.46 -6.13
CA ILE A 262 -26.19 6.30 -5.96
C ILE A 262 -26.39 5.98 -4.47
N LEU A 263 -25.31 6.01 -3.69
CA LEU A 263 -25.40 5.80 -2.23
C LEU A 263 -26.19 6.90 -1.55
N TYR A 264 -25.99 8.15 -1.96
CA TYR A 264 -26.80 9.26 -1.50
C TYR A 264 -28.28 9.07 -1.84
N ALA A 265 -28.61 8.62 -3.06
CA ALA A 265 -29.99 8.32 -3.42
C ALA A 265 -30.59 7.22 -2.53
N ALA A 266 -29.83 6.15 -2.24
CA ALA A 266 -30.26 5.09 -1.34
C ALA A 266 -30.52 5.62 0.09
N TYR A 267 -29.65 6.48 0.61
CA TYR A 267 -29.86 7.20 1.87
C TYR A 267 -31.14 8.06 1.83
N ARG A 268 -31.36 8.82 0.77
CA ARG A 268 -32.52 9.74 0.64
C ARG A 268 -33.87 9.02 0.59
N VAL A 269 -33.90 7.77 0.14
CA VAL A 269 -35.11 6.94 0.15
C VAL A 269 -35.42 6.38 1.55
N LYS A 270 -34.44 6.41 2.47
CA LYS A 270 -34.61 6.00 3.88
C LYS A 270 -35.03 7.12 4.82
N ARG A 271 -34.71 8.36 4.47
CA ARG A 271 -35.01 9.58 5.22
C ARG A 271 -36.45 10.03 5.03
#